data_AF-A0A9W5AXB2-F1
#
_entry.id   AF-A0A9W5AXB2-F1
#
_cell.length_a   1.000
_cell.length_b   1.000
_cell.length_c   1.000
_cell.angle_alpha   90.00
_cell.angle_beta   90.00
_cell.angle_gamma   90.00
#
_symmetry.space_group_name_H-M   'P 1'
#
loop_
_entity.id
_entity.type
_entity.pdbx_description
1 polymer ?
#
loop_
_entity_poly.entity_id
_entity_poly.type
_entity_poly.pdbx_seq_one_letter_code
_entity_poly.pdbx_strand_id
1 'polypeptide(L)'
;MSLAVFNQPPLLQKVGLNLGVKPAPAQFISIKNAPAKKQNVSAGEKKELSILFVAMTLISYERSESKKGKTIKLLEQFYEDIEKLFSNDRYKEHRRSISAKGTKAVHSGFNANIDGKAIEMRFLIASLLSNNFETHNRAVPLPFLLDEFWQKWRKKIIKLADTTYDRYEKKGYEKELEDTENHVFEILKQIR
;
A
#
# COMPACT_ATOMS: atom_id res chain seq x y z
N MET A 1 -46.27 -37.61 9.84
CA MET A 1 -45.62 -36.48 10.55
C MET A 1 -45.95 -35.22 9.75
N SER A 2 -47.00 -34.47 10.10
CA SER A 2 -47.01 -33.30 11.02
C SER A 2 -45.99 -32.24 10.58
N LEU A 3 -46.27 -30.95 10.37
CA LEU A 3 -47.24 -29.98 10.90
C LEU A 3 -47.49 -28.91 9.81
N ALA A 4 -48.73 -28.49 9.56
CA ALA A 4 -49.41 -27.35 10.21
C ALA A 4 -48.65 -26.01 10.10
N VAL A 5 -49.35 -25.07 9.47
CA VAL A 5 -49.12 -23.63 9.33
C VAL A 5 -49.12 -22.93 10.70
N PHE A 6 -48.38 -21.81 10.78
CA PHE A 6 -48.55 -20.59 11.61
C PHE A 6 -47.37 -20.21 12.52
N ASN A 7 -46.67 -19.12 12.18
CA ASN A 7 -46.77 -17.83 12.91
C ASN A 7 -45.61 -16.88 12.56
N GLN A 8 -45.90 -15.76 11.90
CA GLN A 8 -45.39 -14.43 12.25
C GLN A 8 -46.42 -13.35 11.86
N PRO A 9 -46.46 -12.19 12.57
CA PRO A 9 -47.70 -11.47 12.90
C PRO A 9 -48.26 -10.49 11.83
N PRO A 10 -49.53 -10.08 11.96
CA PRO A 10 -50.31 -9.35 10.96
C PRO A 10 -50.21 -7.83 11.10
N LEU A 11 -49.04 -7.22 10.84
CA LEU A 11 -48.90 -5.75 10.96
C LEU A 11 -48.21 -5.00 9.80
N LEU A 12 -47.91 -5.65 8.68
CA LEU A 12 -47.44 -4.92 7.47
C LEU A 12 -48.26 -5.22 6.21
N GLN A 13 -49.40 -5.90 6.34
CA GLN A 13 -50.41 -6.10 5.28
C GLN A 13 -51.21 -4.84 4.93
N LYS A 14 -50.87 -3.67 5.48
CA LYS A 14 -51.63 -2.42 5.31
C LYS A 14 -50.83 -1.24 4.75
N VAL A 15 -49.86 -1.46 3.87
CA VAL A 15 -49.42 -0.38 2.95
C VAL A 15 -49.05 -0.99 1.61
N GLY A 16 -49.99 -1.01 0.67
CA GLY A 16 -49.75 -1.57 -0.67
C GLY A 16 -51.02 -1.73 -1.51
N LEU A 17 -52.21 -1.65 -0.90
CA LEU A 17 -53.46 -1.37 -1.60
C LEU A 17 -53.57 0.14 -1.86
N ASN A 18 -52.73 0.65 -2.75
CA ASN A 18 -52.99 1.84 -3.55
C ASN A 18 -51.77 2.03 -4.45
N LEU A 19 -51.90 1.55 -5.68
CA LEU A 19 -51.50 2.20 -6.93
C LEU A 19 -51.57 1.12 -8.01
N GLY A 20 -52.66 1.15 -8.78
CA GLY A 20 -52.94 0.21 -9.85
C GLY A 20 -51.92 0.32 -10.99
N VAL A 21 -50.93 -0.55 -10.98
CA VAL A 21 -50.04 -0.77 -12.12
C VAL A 21 -49.90 -2.28 -12.31
N LYS A 22 -50.36 -2.78 -13.47
CA LYS A 22 -50.16 -4.17 -13.90
C LYS A 22 -48.65 -4.47 -13.95
N PRO A 23 -48.17 -5.61 -13.43
CA PRO A 23 -46.78 -6.00 -13.65
C PRO A 23 -46.57 -6.40 -15.11
N ALA A 24 -45.55 -5.84 -15.75
CA ALA A 24 -45.06 -6.28 -17.05
C ALA A 24 -44.46 -7.70 -16.95
N PRO A 25 -44.49 -8.51 -18.03
CA PRO A 25 -44.05 -9.91 -17.97
C PRO A 25 -42.58 -10.00 -17.55
N ALA A 26 -42.31 -10.91 -16.61
CA ALA A 26 -40.97 -11.17 -16.09
C ALA A 26 -40.02 -11.58 -17.22
N GLN A 27 -39.05 -10.72 -17.52
CA GLN A 27 -37.85 -11.12 -18.25
C GLN A 27 -37.06 -12.06 -17.35
N PHE A 28 -37.06 -13.35 -17.67
CA PHE A 28 -36.14 -14.31 -17.09
C PHE A 28 -34.71 -13.93 -17.51
N ILE A 29 -34.02 -13.17 -16.67
CA ILE A 29 -32.57 -13.01 -16.80
C ILE A 29 -31.94 -14.23 -16.15
N SER A 30 -31.42 -15.12 -16.99
CA SER A 30 -30.49 -16.18 -16.60
C SER A 30 -29.33 -15.54 -15.81
N ILE A 31 -29.27 -15.80 -14.49
CA ILE A 31 -28.12 -15.40 -13.66
C ILE A 31 -26.98 -16.38 -13.95
N LYS A 32 -26.42 -16.32 -15.16
CA LYS A 32 -25.06 -16.78 -15.44
C LYS A 32 -24.27 -15.51 -15.77
N ASN A 33 -23.32 -15.19 -14.90
CA ASN A 33 -22.41 -14.04 -14.93
C ASN A 33 -22.94 -12.79 -14.20
N ALA A 34 -23.09 -12.88 -12.87
CA ALA A 34 -22.87 -11.70 -12.05
C ALA A 34 -21.40 -11.28 -12.24
N PRO A 35 -21.09 -10.05 -12.69
CA PRO A 35 -19.71 -9.60 -12.76
C PRO A 35 -19.12 -9.66 -11.34
N ALA A 36 -17.97 -10.31 -11.19
CA ALA A 36 -17.24 -10.32 -9.93
C ALA A 36 -17.17 -8.89 -9.41
N LYS A 37 -17.70 -8.62 -8.21
CA LYS A 37 -17.62 -7.30 -7.57
C LYS A 37 -16.17 -6.84 -7.68
N LYS A 38 -15.91 -5.76 -8.41
CA LYS A 38 -14.60 -5.09 -8.40
C LYS A 38 -14.24 -4.85 -6.94
N GLN A 39 -13.22 -5.55 -6.44
CA GLN A 39 -12.74 -5.34 -5.08
C GLN A 39 -12.09 -3.97 -5.05
N ASN A 40 -12.79 -2.99 -4.49
CA ASN A 40 -12.26 -1.64 -4.32
C ASN A 40 -11.07 -1.68 -3.36
N VAL A 41 -9.95 -1.09 -3.78
CA VAL A 41 -8.76 -0.87 -2.94
C VAL A 41 -9.03 0.30 -1.99
N SER A 42 -8.95 0.05 -0.69
CA SER A 42 -9.19 1.07 0.35
C SER A 42 -8.13 2.19 0.36
N ALA A 43 -8.42 3.31 1.02
CA ALA A 43 -7.45 4.41 1.17
C ALA A 43 -6.18 3.95 1.92
N GLY A 44 -6.33 3.13 2.96
CA GLY A 44 -5.21 2.53 3.69
C GLY A 44 -4.35 1.63 2.81
N GLU A 45 -4.97 0.77 1.98
CA GLU A 45 -4.23 -0.04 1.02
C GLU A 45 -3.47 0.81 -0.01
N LYS A 46 -4.10 1.86 -0.54
CA LYS A 46 -3.44 2.78 -1.48
C LYS A 46 -2.22 3.45 -0.85
N LYS A 47 -2.32 3.85 0.42
CA LYS A 47 -1.19 4.41 1.19
C LYS A 47 -0.02 3.44 1.24
N GLU A 48 -0.26 2.19 1.65
CA GLU A 48 0.78 1.16 1.73
C GLU A 48 1.42 0.86 0.37
N LEU A 49 0.59 0.71 -0.67
CA LEU A 49 1.07 0.48 -2.02
C LEU A 49 1.86 1.67 -2.56
N SER A 50 1.49 2.91 -2.21
CA SER A 50 2.27 4.10 -2.56
C SER A 50 3.64 4.11 -1.87
N ILE A 51 3.74 3.68 -0.60
CA ILE A 51 5.04 3.54 0.09
C ILE A 51 5.92 2.51 -0.61
N LEU A 52 5.35 1.36 -0.98
CA LEU A 52 6.08 0.33 -1.74
C LEU A 52 6.53 0.84 -3.11
N PHE A 53 5.69 1.62 -3.78
CA PHE A 53 6.05 2.23 -5.05
C PHE A 53 7.23 3.20 -4.88
N VAL A 54 7.20 4.08 -3.87
CA VAL A 54 8.32 4.98 -3.58
C VAL A 54 9.59 4.18 -3.33
N ALA A 55 9.55 3.19 -2.44
CA ALA A 55 10.72 2.34 -2.17
C ALA A 55 11.27 1.67 -3.43
N MET A 56 10.38 1.16 -4.30
CA MET A 56 10.74 0.56 -5.58
C MET A 56 11.46 1.57 -6.50
N THR A 57 10.99 2.81 -6.58
CA THR A 57 11.65 3.89 -7.33
C THR A 57 13.04 4.20 -6.77
N LEU A 58 13.18 4.31 -5.45
CA LEU A 58 14.46 4.61 -4.81
C LEU A 58 15.48 3.49 -4.98
N ILE A 59 15.04 2.24 -4.88
CA ILE A 59 15.89 1.08 -5.14
C ILE A 59 16.35 1.07 -6.61
N SER A 60 15.46 1.41 -7.54
CA SER A 60 15.82 1.52 -8.96
C SER A 60 16.93 2.55 -9.20
N TYR A 61 16.85 3.71 -8.53
CA TYR A 61 17.88 4.73 -8.56
C TYR A 61 19.19 4.25 -7.90
N GLU A 62 19.15 3.67 -6.70
CA GLU A 62 20.34 3.15 -6.02
C GLU A 62 21.09 2.08 -6.86
N ARG A 63 20.37 1.28 -7.67
CA ARG A 63 20.96 0.29 -8.57
C ARG A 63 21.77 0.89 -9.72
N SER A 64 21.49 2.13 -10.15
CA SER A 64 22.32 2.80 -11.15
C SER A 64 23.67 3.19 -10.57
N GLU A 65 23.72 3.53 -9.27
CA GLU A 65 24.91 4.03 -8.58
C GLU A 65 25.77 2.92 -7.97
N SER A 66 25.17 1.79 -7.53
CA SER A 66 25.92 0.74 -6.83
C SER A 66 25.41 -0.68 -7.08
N LYS A 67 26.25 -1.53 -7.67
CA LYS A 67 25.89 -2.92 -8.08
C LYS A 67 26.40 -4.02 -7.15
N LYS A 68 27.05 -3.70 -6.03
CA LYS A 68 27.74 -4.70 -5.19
C LYS A 68 27.38 -4.57 -3.71
N GLY A 69 27.11 -5.70 -3.06
CA GLY A 69 26.94 -5.81 -1.60
C GLY A 69 25.71 -6.63 -1.17
N LYS A 70 25.73 -7.13 0.08
CA LYS A 70 24.60 -7.88 0.66
C LYS A 70 23.32 -7.01 0.79
N THR A 71 23.49 -5.72 1.08
CA THR A 71 22.39 -4.75 1.17
C THR A 71 21.66 -4.60 -0.16
N ILE A 72 22.39 -4.41 -1.26
CA ILE A 72 21.80 -4.28 -2.60
C ILE A 72 21.03 -5.56 -2.98
N LYS A 73 21.59 -6.74 -2.72
CA LYS A 73 20.88 -8.01 -2.98
C LYS A 73 19.55 -8.12 -2.22
N LEU A 74 19.50 -7.67 -0.97
CA LEU A 74 18.27 -7.67 -0.18
C LEU A 74 17.23 -6.70 -0.76
N LEU A 75 17.67 -5.51 -1.18
CA LEU A 75 16.82 -4.52 -1.82
C LEU A 75 16.30 -4.98 -3.18
N GLU A 76 17.12 -5.70 -3.96
CA GLU A 76 16.69 -6.31 -5.23
C GLU A 76 15.63 -7.39 -5.02
N GLN A 77 15.80 -8.27 -4.03
CA GLN A 77 14.77 -9.25 -3.67
C GLN A 77 13.47 -8.57 -3.22
N PHE A 78 13.57 -7.47 -2.47
CA PHE A 78 12.41 -6.69 -2.05
C PHE A 78 11.69 -6.06 -3.24
N TYR A 79 12.45 -5.47 -4.16
CA TYR A 79 11.97 -4.91 -5.42
C TYR A 79 11.21 -5.97 -6.25
N GLU A 80 11.79 -7.16 -6.45
CA GLU A 80 11.14 -8.25 -7.21
C GLU A 80 9.82 -8.70 -6.57
N ASP A 81 9.77 -8.78 -5.23
CA ASP A 81 8.54 -9.14 -4.52
C ASP A 81 7.47 -8.04 -4.62
N ILE A 82 7.88 -6.76 -4.65
CA ILE A 82 6.96 -5.64 -4.92
C ILE A 82 6.39 -5.76 -6.33
N GLU A 83 7.22 -6.05 -7.34
CA GLU A 83 6.74 -6.25 -8.71
C GLU A 83 5.72 -7.39 -8.80
N LYS A 84 5.98 -8.51 -8.12
CA LYS A 84 5.02 -9.62 -8.01
C LYS A 84 3.73 -9.19 -7.33
N LEU A 85 3.80 -8.41 -6.24
CA LEU A 85 2.61 -7.87 -5.59
C LEU A 85 1.80 -7.00 -6.55
N PHE A 86 2.43 -6.06 -7.26
CA PHE A 86 1.77 -5.23 -8.24
C PHE A 86 1.23 -6.02 -9.43
N SER A 87 1.85 -7.15 -9.78
CA SER A 87 1.42 -8.07 -10.85
C SER A 87 0.01 -8.64 -10.63
N ASN A 88 -0.45 -8.68 -9.36
CA ASN A 88 -1.77 -9.18 -8.98
C ASN A 88 -2.91 -8.38 -9.63
N ASP A 89 -3.94 -9.10 -10.12
CA ASP A 89 -5.08 -8.51 -10.82
C ASP A 89 -5.82 -7.45 -10.00
N ARG A 90 -5.87 -7.61 -8.67
CA ARG A 90 -6.50 -6.64 -7.75
C ARG A 90 -5.90 -5.24 -7.89
N TYR A 91 -4.60 -5.13 -8.16
CA TYR A 91 -3.90 -3.84 -8.19
C TYR A 91 -3.65 -3.30 -9.59
N LYS A 92 -3.87 -4.10 -10.66
CA LYS A 92 -3.62 -3.70 -12.06
C LYS A 92 -4.31 -2.39 -12.42
N GLU A 93 -5.59 -2.24 -12.09
CA GLU A 93 -6.39 -1.03 -12.40
C GLU A 93 -5.95 0.19 -11.58
N HIS A 94 -5.28 -0.01 -10.44
CA HIS A 94 -4.87 1.05 -9.53
C HIS A 94 -3.42 1.49 -9.69
N ARG A 95 -2.59 0.76 -10.46
CA ARG A 95 -1.16 1.05 -10.63
C ARG A 95 -0.87 2.47 -11.06
N ARG A 96 -1.65 3.02 -12.01
CA ARG A 96 -1.47 4.41 -12.48
C ARG A 96 -1.67 5.42 -11.36
N SER A 97 -2.72 5.24 -10.55
CA SER A 97 -3.01 6.13 -9.41
C SER A 97 -1.96 6.01 -8.30
N ILE A 98 -1.53 4.78 -7.99
CA ILE A 98 -0.49 4.50 -6.99
C ILE A 98 0.85 5.09 -7.43
N SER A 99 1.22 4.88 -8.70
CA SER A 99 2.42 5.43 -9.31
C SER A 99 2.40 6.95 -9.32
N ALA A 100 1.30 7.59 -9.72
CA ALA A 100 1.19 9.05 -9.70
C ALA A 100 1.38 9.63 -8.28
N LYS A 101 0.77 9.01 -7.26
CA LYS A 101 0.94 9.44 -5.86
C LYS A 101 2.38 9.23 -5.38
N GLY A 102 2.99 8.09 -5.70
CA GLY A 102 4.38 7.79 -5.35
C GLY A 102 5.38 8.70 -6.06
N THR A 103 5.23 8.93 -7.37
CA THR A 103 6.07 9.85 -8.15
C THR A 103 5.96 11.28 -7.63
N LYS A 104 4.76 11.74 -7.26
CA LYS A 104 4.59 13.06 -6.62
C LYS A 104 5.33 13.13 -5.28
N ALA A 105 5.22 12.09 -4.43
CA ALA A 105 5.91 12.04 -3.16
C ALA A 105 7.44 12.04 -3.34
N VAL A 106 7.96 11.33 -4.34
CA VAL A 106 9.38 11.38 -4.71
C VAL A 106 9.75 12.79 -5.20
N HIS A 107 9.04 13.37 -6.16
CA HIS A 107 9.38 14.71 -6.64
C HIS A 107 9.32 15.78 -5.53
N SER A 108 8.28 15.78 -4.70
CA SER A 108 8.15 16.75 -3.61
C SER A 108 9.15 16.51 -2.48
N GLY A 109 9.46 15.25 -2.17
CA GLY A 109 10.42 14.89 -1.11
C GLY A 109 11.88 15.06 -1.52
N PHE A 110 12.20 14.84 -2.80
CA PHE A 110 13.58 14.80 -3.32
C PHE A 110 13.96 16.04 -4.13
N ASN A 111 13.13 16.47 -5.09
CA ASN A 111 13.49 17.59 -5.97
C ASN A 111 13.31 18.96 -5.32
N ALA A 112 12.56 19.05 -4.22
CA ALA A 112 12.32 20.33 -3.54
C ALA A 112 13.55 20.85 -2.78
N ASN A 113 14.60 20.03 -2.54
CA ASN A 113 15.81 20.45 -1.83
C ASN A 113 17.05 19.61 -2.19
N ILE A 114 17.50 19.72 -3.44
CA ILE A 114 18.91 19.47 -3.80
C ILE A 114 19.69 20.78 -3.60
N ASP A 115 19.56 21.39 -2.41
CA ASP A 115 20.31 22.58 -1.99
C ASP A 115 21.73 22.19 -1.51
N GLY A 116 22.39 21.31 -2.27
CA GLY A 116 23.75 20.83 -1.95
C GLY A 116 23.87 19.90 -0.74
N LYS A 117 22.75 19.42 -0.15
CA LYS A 117 22.75 18.46 0.97
C LYS A 117 22.96 17.03 0.47
N ALA A 118 23.82 16.27 1.17
CA ALA A 118 24.10 14.88 0.85
C ALA A 118 22.98 13.97 1.41
N ILE A 119 22.23 13.32 0.51
CA ILE A 119 21.21 12.34 0.89
C ILE A 119 21.76 10.93 0.69
N GLU A 120 21.75 10.14 1.75
CA GLU A 120 22.23 8.77 1.72
C GLU A 120 21.10 7.82 1.34
N MET A 121 21.00 7.50 0.05
CA MET A 121 19.86 6.79 -0.53
C MET A 121 19.54 5.45 0.16
N ARG A 122 20.56 4.69 0.58
CA ARG A 122 20.36 3.44 1.33
C ARG A 122 19.72 3.66 2.69
N PHE A 123 20.17 4.70 3.39
CA PHE A 123 19.61 5.09 4.66
C PHE A 123 18.16 5.54 4.47
N LEU A 124 17.91 6.38 3.48
CA LEU A 124 16.57 6.84 3.12
C LEU A 124 15.58 5.70 2.84
N ILE A 125 15.97 4.71 2.04
CA ILE A 125 15.14 3.53 1.77
C ILE A 125 14.84 2.77 3.07
N ALA A 126 15.87 2.53 3.89
CA ALA A 126 15.72 1.78 5.13
C ALA A 126 14.84 2.53 6.14
N SER A 127 15.04 3.83 6.32
CA SER A 127 14.27 4.70 7.19
C SER A 127 12.82 4.83 6.73
N LEU A 128 12.55 5.03 5.44
CA LEU A 128 11.19 5.07 4.90
C LEU A 128 10.41 3.79 5.24
N LEU A 129 11.04 2.64 4.99
CA LEU A 129 10.41 1.34 5.20
C LEU A 129 10.24 1.01 6.68
N SER A 130 11.21 1.36 7.52
CA SER A 130 11.14 1.16 8.97
C SER A 130 10.05 2.05 9.59
N ASN A 131 10.03 3.34 9.25
CA ASN A 131 9.04 4.30 9.72
C ASN A 131 7.61 3.89 9.34
N ASN A 132 7.41 3.18 8.22
CA ASN A 132 6.08 2.66 7.87
C ASN A 132 5.51 1.66 8.89
N PHE A 133 6.37 0.96 9.64
CA PHE A 133 5.94 0.02 10.67
C PHE A 133 5.56 0.69 12.00
N GLU A 134 5.81 1.99 12.15
CA GLU A 134 5.31 2.78 13.27
C GLU A 134 3.78 2.73 13.30
N THR A 135 3.21 2.57 14.49
CA THR A 135 1.75 2.40 14.68
C THR A 135 0.95 3.55 14.06
N HIS A 136 1.48 4.78 14.11
CA HIS A 136 0.83 5.98 13.58
C HIS A 136 1.02 6.16 12.05
N ASN A 137 1.96 5.43 11.45
CA ASN A 137 2.20 5.42 10.00
C ASN A 137 1.51 4.26 9.30
N ARG A 138 1.26 3.17 10.01
CA ARG A 138 0.69 1.96 9.44
C ARG A 138 -0.81 2.09 9.15
N ALA A 139 -1.26 1.64 7.99
CA ALA A 139 -2.69 1.41 7.78
C ALA A 139 -3.11 0.08 8.44
N VAL A 140 -4.12 0.12 9.32
CA VAL A 140 -4.68 -1.07 9.98
C VAL A 140 -6.21 -0.96 9.96
N PRO A 141 -6.94 -2.03 9.60
CA PRO A 141 -6.47 -3.34 9.15
C PRO A 141 -5.99 -3.35 7.69
N LEU A 142 -5.17 -4.34 7.34
CA LEU A 142 -4.76 -4.59 5.95
C LEU A 142 -5.46 -5.80 5.34
N PRO A 143 -5.68 -5.81 4.03
CA PRO A 143 -6.04 -7.04 3.34
C PRO A 143 -4.94 -8.08 3.48
N PHE A 144 -5.35 -9.34 3.54
CA PHE A 144 -4.49 -10.50 3.67
C PHE A 144 -3.24 -10.45 2.79
N LEU A 145 -3.40 -10.12 1.50
CA LEU A 145 -2.30 -10.05 0.54
C LEU A 145 -1.21 -9.03 0.93
N LEU A 146 -1.60 -7.86 1.44
CA LEU A 146 -0.64 -6.84 1.89
C LEU A 146 -0.06 -7.20 3.25
N ASP A 147 -0.88 -7.74 4.16
CA ASP A 147 -0.40 -8.16 5.47
C ASP A 147 0.67 -9.26 5.33
N GLU A 148 0.41 -10.29 4.54
CA GLU A 148 1.36 -11.38 4.27
C GLU A 148 2.67 -10.85 3.66
N PHE A 149 2.58 -9.95 2.68
CA PHE A 149 3.75 -9.28 2.10
C PHE A 149 4.59 -8.59 3.18
N TRP A 150 3.95 -7.80 4.04
CA TRP A 150 4.65 -7.04 5.06
C TRP A 150 5.20 -7.92 6.18
N GLN A 151 4.50 -8.99 6.57
CA GLN A 151 5.00 -9.97 7.54
C GLN A 151 6.28 -10.66 7.05
N LYS A 152 6.34 -11.02 5.76
CA LYS A 152 7.54 -11.60 5.13
C LYS A 152 8.76 -10.68 5.22
N TRP A 153 8.55 -9.37 5.15
CA TRP A 153 9.63 -8.38 5.04
C TRP A 153 9.97 -7.64 6.33
N ARG A 154 9.07 -7.58 7.30
CA ARG A 154 9.21 -6.79 8.53
C ARG A 154 10.56 -6.99 9.24
N LYS A 155 10.91 -8.23 9.58
CA LYS A 155 12.18 -8.54 10.27
C LYS A 155 13.42 -8.19 9.44
N LYS A 156 13.34 -8.34 8.11
CA LYS A 156 14.45 -8.05 7.20
C LYS A 156 14.69 -6.55 7.07
N ILE A 157 13.61 -5.77 6.99
CA ILE A 157 13.65 -4.30 6.91
C ILE A 157 14.17 -3.70 8.21
N ILE A 158 13.67 -4.15 9.36
CA ILE A 158 14.16 -3.67 10.67
C ILE A 158 15.67 -3.89 10.77
N LYS A 159 16.13 -5.12 10.50
CA LYS A 159 17.57 -5.43 10.50
C LYS A 159 18.37 -4.58 9.50
N LEU A 160 17.79 -4.30 8.33
CA LEU A 160 18.40 -3.43 7.32
C LEU A 160 18.56 -2.01 7.87
N ALA A 161 17.53 -1.45 8.50
CA ALA A 161 17.56 -0.13 9.13
C ALA A 161 18.64 -0.06 10.21
N ASP A 162 18.63 -0.99 11.18
CA ASP A 162 19.61 -1.04 12.26
C ASP A 162 21.04 -1.09 11.72
N THR A 163 21.31 -2.02 10.79
CA THR A 163 22.64 -2.18 10.18
C THR A 163 23.08 -0.94 9.40
N THR A 164 22.12 -0.22 8.82
CA THR A 164 22.41 0.97 8.03
C THR A 164 22.71 2.13 8.97
N TYR A 165 21.86 2.38 9.97
CA TYR A 165 22.05 3.39 11.00
C TYR A 165 23.42 3.22 11.70
N ASP A 166 23.71 2.04 12.23
CA ASP A 166 24.98 1.71 12.88
C ASP A 166 26.20 2.03 12.02
N ARG A 167 26.08 1.85 10.69
CA ARG A 167 27.19 2.09 9.76
C ARG A 167 27.45 3.58 9.58
N TYR A 168 26.39 4.39 9.51
CA TYR A 168 26.52 5.82 9.28
C TYR A 168 26.92 6.56 10.56
N GLU A 169 26.36 6.17 11.70
CA GLU A 169 26.76 6.70 13.01
C GLU A 169 28.26 6.49 13.26
N LYS A 170 28.78 5.27 13.00
CA LYS A 170 30.22 4.97 13.14
C LYS A 170 31.15 5.77 12.23
N LYS A 171 30.61 6.41 11.19
CA LYS A 171 31.39 7.21 10.23
C LYS A 171 31.27 8.71 10.48
N GLY A 172 30.50 9.15 11.48
CA GLY A 172 30.31 10.57 11.79
C GLY A 172 29.44 11.32 10.77
N TYR A 173 28.40 10.67 10.25
CA TYR A 173 27.44 11.25 9.29
C TYR A 173 26.14 11.71 9.95
N GLU A 174 26.18 12.18 11.20
CA GLU A 174 24.98 12.50 11.98
C GLU A 174 24.09 13.54 11.28
N LYS A 175 24.70 14.52 10.60
CA LYS A 175 23.98 15.58 9.90
C LYS A 175 23.25 15.06 8.65
N GLU A 176 23.90 14.19 7.88
CA GLU A 176 23.31 13.55 6.70
C GLU A 176 22.17 12.60 7.10
N LEU A 177 22.29 11.94 8.25
CA LEU A 177 21.21 11.14 8.83
C LEU A 177 20.00 12.01 9.19
N GLU A 178 20.21 13.13 9.90
CA GLU A 178 19.15 14.07 10.25
C GLU A 178 18.47 14.66 9.01
N ASP A 179 19.26 15.12 8.04
CA ASP A 179 18.75 15.64 6.77
C ASP A 179 17.91 14.57 6.06
N THR A 180 18.38 13.32 6.02
CA THR A 180 17.66 12.21 5.40
C THR A 180 16.35 11.87 6.11
N GLU A 181 16.30 11.86 7.45
CA GLU A 181 15.07 11.62 8.21
C GLU A 181 14.03 12.72 7.97
N ASN A 182 14.45 13.99 7.86
CA ASN A 182 13.54 15.09 7.51
C ASN A 182 12.87 14.85 6.14
N HIS A 183 13.62 14.34 5.16
CA HIS A 183 13.05 13.96 3.85
C HIS A 183 12.09 12.76 3.96
N VAL A 184 12.36 11.77 4.81
CA VAL A 184 11.43 10.64 5.08
C VAL A 184 10.07 11.17 5.55
N PHE A 185 10.06 12.10 6.51
CA PHE A 185 8.82 12.64 7.05
C PHE A 185 8.01 13.41 6.01
N GLU A 186 8.66 14.19 5.15
CA GLU A 186 7.97 14.89 4.05
C GLU A 186 7.37 13.90 3.04
N ILE A 187 8.09 12.83 2.67
CA ILE A 187 7.54 11.77 1.80
C ILE A 187 6.29 11.14 2.44
N LEU A 188 6.37 10.75 3.71
CA LEU A 188 5.27 10.12 4.43
C LEU A 188 4.05 11.05 4.53
N LYS A 189 4.27 12.35 4.74
CA LYS A 189 3.21 13.38 4.76
C LYS A 189 2.48 13.49 3.43
N GLN A 190 3.18 13.39 2.29
CA GLN A 190 2.55 13.39 0.96
C GLN A 190 1.75 12.11 0.66
N ILE A 191 2.11 11.00 1.33
CA ILE A 191 1.47 9.69 1.11
C ILE A 191 0.26 9.45 2.04
N ARG A 192 0.17 10.16 3.17
CA ARG A 192 -1.04 10.19 4.01
C ARG A 192 -2.27 10.69 3.23
#